data_AF-A0A517U4A0-F1
#
_entry.id   AF-A0A517U4A0-F1
#
_cell.length_a   1.000
_cell.length_b   1.000
_cell.length_c   1.000
_cell.angle_alpha   90.00
_cell.angle_beta   90.00
_cell.angle_gamma   90.00
#
_symmetry.space_group_name_H-M   'P 1'
#
loop_
_entity.id
_entity.type
_entity.pdbx_description
1 polymer ?
#
loop_
_entity_poly.entity_id
_entity_poly.type
_entity_poly.pdbx_seq_one_letter_code
_entity_poly.pdbx_strand_id
1 'polypeptide(L)'
;MLSASLIMEIRRELDRGDLSHREISKRLGISRGIIAAMAKGERGDHGRVWAGEGVRSIPRRPLASPVRCKECGGLVYPPCRLCQARACLERTLATRRLLRGADPSRRAA
;
A
#
# COMPACT_ATOMS: atom_id res chain seq x y z
N MET A 1 19.28 -2.63 -1.15
CA MET A 1 17.91 -2.49 -1.71
C MET A 1 18.04 -1.98 -3.14
N LEU A 2 17.25 -2.49 -4.10
CA LEU A 2 17.27 -1.96 -5.46
C LEU A 2 16.53 -0.62 -5.52
N SER A 3 16.98 0.29 -6.38
CA SER A 3 16.25 1.54 -6.63
C SER A 3 14.93 1.25 -7.39
N ALA A 4 13.93 2.10 -7.18
CA ALA A 4 12.65 1.98 -7.86
C ALA A 4 12.79 2.06 -9.39
N SER A 5 13.69 2.91 -9.89
CA SER A 5 14.00 3.04 -11.31
C SER A 5 14.45 1.72 -11.93
N LEU A 6 15.35 1.03 -11.24
CA LEU A 6 15.95 -0.22 -11.69
C LEU A 6 14.93 -1.38 -11.62
N ILE A 7 14.02 -1.36 -10.65
CA ILE A 7 12.88 -2.30 -10.58
C ILE A 7 11.95 -2.12 -11.78
N MET A 8 11.60 -0.88 -12.13
CA MET A 8 10.75 -0.59 -13.29
C MET A 8 11.42 -1.03 -14.60
N GLU A 9 12.73 -0.87 -14.70
CA GLU A 9 13.48 -1.29 -15.89
C GLU A 9 13.52 -2.81 -16.06
N ILE A 10 13.74 -3.56 -14.97
CA ILE A 10 13.66 -5.03 -14.99
C ILE A 10 12.26 -5.49 -15.44
N ARG A 11 11.20 -4.87 -14.91
CA ARG A 11 9.81 -5.19 -15.32
C ARG A 11 9.58 -4.93 -16.78
N ARG A 12 10.01 -3.78 -17.28
CA ARG A 12 9.87 -3.43 -18.69
C ARG A 12 10.57 -4.42 -19.63
N GLU A 13 11.69 -5.02 -19.20
CA GLU A 13 12.38 -6.07 -19.97
C GLU A 13 11.66 -7.43 -19.83
N LEU A 14 11.14 -7.77 -18.64
CA LEU A 14 10.36 -8.99 -18.42
C LEU A 14 9.03 -8.99 -19.17
N ASP A 15 8.31 -7.86 -19.17
CA ASP A 15 7.02 -7.68 -19.86
C ASP A 15 7.18 -7.73 -21.37
N ARG A 16 8.33 -7.30 -21.90
CA ARG A 16 8.67 -7.44 -23.32
C ARG A 16 8.87 -8.90 -23.71
N GLY A 17 9.40 -9.74 -22.82
CA GLY A 17 9.61 -11.16 -23.06
C GLY A 17 10.72 -11.49 -24.07
N ASP A 18 11.41 -10.48 -24.60
CA ASP A 18 12.43 -10.63 -25.65
C ASP A 18 13.77 -11.16 -25.13
N LEU A 19 14.06 -10.95 -23.84
CA LEU A 19 15.35 -11.26 -23.24
C LEU A 19 15.23 -12.34 -22.17
N SER A 20 16.18 -13.28 -22.19
CA SER A 20 16.33 -14.25 -21.10
C SER A 20 16.81 -13.57 -19.82
N HIS A 21 16.53 -14.17 -18.65
CA HIS A 21 17.01 -13.65 -17.36
C HIS A 21 18.54 -13.47 -17.31
N ARG A 22 19.30 -14.24 -18.09
CA ARG A 22 20.77 -14.11 -18.18
C ARG A 22 21.18 -12.85 -18.93
N GLU A 23 20.46 -12.49 -19.98
CA GLU A 23 20.71 -11.27 -20.75
C GLU A 23 20.31 -10.03 -19.97
N ILE A 24 19.16 -10.05 -19.31
CA ILE A 24 18.72 -8.96 -18.42
C ILE A 24 19.75 -8.74 -17.31
N SER A 25 20.29 -9.83 -16.73
CA SER A 25 21.34 -9.78 -15.69
C SER A 25 22.61 -9.09 -16.17
N LYS A 26 23.11 -9.46 -17.36
CA LYS A 26 24.31 -8.85 -17.95
C LYS A 26 24.08 -7.37 -18.29
N ARG A 27 22.90 -7.05 -18.82
CA ARG A 27 22.56 -5.69 -19.26
C ARG A 27 22.41 -4.71 -18.10
N LEU A 28 21.77 -5.12 -17.02
CA LEU A 28 21.46 -4.26 -15.88
C LEU A 28 22.46 -4.38 -14.71
N GLY A 29 23.41 -5.34 -14.78
CA GLY A 29 24.40 -5.56 -13.72
C GLY A 29 23.79 -6.17 -12.45
N ILE A 30 22.70 -6.92 -12.57
CA ILE A 30 21.92 -7.45 -11.44
C ILE A 30 22.06 -8.96 -11.39
N SER A 31 22.06 -9.56 -10.19
CA SER A 31 22.11 -11.01 -10.07
C SER A 31 20.86 -11.68 -10.68
N ARG A 32 21.08 -12.83 -11.33
CA ARG A 32 20.00 -13.63 -11.93
C ARG A 32 18.92 -14.04 -10.93
N GLY A 33 19.29 -14.26 -9.66
CA GLY A 33 18.35 -14.61 -8.60
C GLY A 33 17.37 -13.48 -8.28
N ILE A 34 17.81 -12.22 -8.38
CA ILE A 34 16.94 -11.05 -8.20
C ILE A 34 15.92 -10.95 -9.33
N ILE A 35 16.36 -11.14 -10.57
CA ILE A 35 15.48 -11.10 -11.75
C ILE A 35 14.48 -12.25 -11.69
N ALA A 36 14.92 -13.47 -11.33
CA ALA A 36 14.03 -14.61 -11.17
C ALA A 36 12.98 -14.40 -10.07
N ALA A 37 13.38 -13.84 -8.91
CA ALA A 37 12.44 -13.49 -7.84
C ALA A 37 11.42 -12.42 -8.28
N MET A 38 11.82 -11.46 -9.12
CA MET A 38 10.92 -10.46 -9.68
C MET A 38 9.97 -11.04 -10.73
N ALA A 39 10.45 -11.90 -11.62
CA ALA A 39 9.63 -12.59 -12.62
C ALA A 39 8.55 -13.47 -11.97
N LYS A 40 8.86 -14.08 -10.82
CA LYS A 40 7.89 -14.85 -10.01
C LYS A 40 6.94 -13.99 -9.19
N GLY A 41 7.14 -12.67 -9.14
CA GLY A 41 6.39 -11.76 -8.27
C GLY A 41 6.77 -11.82 -6.78
N GLU A 42 7.80 -12.58 -6.40
CA GLU A 42 8.27 -12.71 -5.00
C GLU A 42 8.89 -11.41 -4.45
N ARG A 43 9.16 -10.43 -5.33
CA ARG A 43 9.52 -9.05 -4.94
C ARG A 43 8.46 -8.08 -5.47
N GLY A 44 7.73 -7.45 -4.55
CA GLY A 44 6.86 -6.33 -4.87
C GLY A 44 7.65 -5.10 -5.33
N ASP A 45 6.99 -4.21 -6.09
CA ASP A 45 7.62 -3.14 -6.89
C ASP A 45 8.20 -1.99 -6.12
N HIS A 46 7.99 -1.97 -4.81
CA HIS A 46 8.19 -0.80 -3.99
C HIS A 46 8.95 -1.14 -2.72
N GLY A 47 10.10 -1.82 -2.85
CA GLY A 47 11.00 -2.08 -1.72
C GLY A 47 10.40 -2.88 -0.56
N ARG A 48 9.18 -3.42 -0.73
CA ARG A 48 8.59 -4.37 0.20
C ARG A 48 8.87 -5.76 -0.33
N VAL A 49 9.67 -6.47 0.45
CA VAL A 49 9.73 -7.93 0.42
C VAL A 49 8.28 -8.43 0.42
N TRP A 50 7.84 -9.06 -0.67
CA TRP A 50 6.75 -10.03 -0.53
C TRP A 50 7.36 -11.14 0.31
N ALA A 51 6.79 -11.36 1.48
CA ALA A 51 7.19 -12.41 2.39
C ALA A 51 7.02 -13.76 1.69
N GLY A 52 8.06 -14.16 0.96
CA GLY A 52 8.13 -15.37 0.16
C GLY A 52 9.24 -16.29 0.66
N GLU A 53 9.44 -16.35 1.97
CA GLU A 53 10.07 -17.46 2.70
C GLU A 53 9.78 -17.22 4.18
N GLY A 54 8.76 -17.92 4.67
CA GLY A 54 8.03 -17.54 5.87
C GLY A 54 6.59 -17.22 5.51
N VAL A 55 5.87 -18.22 4.98
CA VAL A 55 4.43 -18.31 5.17
C VAL A 55 4.21 -18.41 6.68
N ARG A 56 4.32 -17.29 7.40
CA ARG A 56 3.46 -17.05 8.53
C ARG A 56 2.09 -17.05 7.90
N SER A 57 1.47 -18.23 7.93
CA SER A 57 0.06 -18.44 7.70
C SER A 57 -0.64 -17.16 8.08
N ILE A 58 -1.09 -16.38 7.09
CA ILE A 58 -2.03 -15.30 7.36
C ILE A 58 -3.13 -16.05 8.09
N PRO A 59 -3.32 -15.84 9.39
CA PRO A 59 -4.27 -16.67 10.10
C PRO A 59 -5.59 -16.39 9.41
N ARG A 60 -6.21 -17.43 8.85
CA ARG A 60 -7.51 -17.33 8.17
C ARG A 60 -8.59 -16.77 9.11
N ARG A 61 -8.25 -16.59 10.39
CA ARG A 61 -9.00 -15.91 11.43
C ARG A 61 -8.23 -14.67 11.90
N PRO A 62 -8.89 -13.54 12.11
CA PRO A 62 -8.27 -12.40 12.80
C PRO A 62 -7.68 -12.87 14.14
N LEU A 63 -6.43 -12.50 14.41
CA LEU A 63 -5.72 -12.87 15.65
C LEU A 63 -6.39 -12.33 16.92
N ALA A 64 -7.22 -11.30 16.78
CA ALA A 64 -7.96 -10.69 17.88
C ALA A 64 -9.40 -11.23 17.89
N SER A 65 -9.95 -11.50 19.07
CA SER A 65 -11.38 -11.74 19.22
C SER A 65 -12.18 -10.50 18.80
N PRO A 66 -13.33 -10.66 18.14
CA PRO A 66 -14.20 -9.52 17.84
C PRO A 66 -14.71 -8.94 19.16
N VAL A 67 -14.72 -7.62 19.27
CA VAL A 67 -15.20 -6.87 20.45
C VAL A 67 -16.26 -5.86 20.04
N ARG A 68 -17.15 -5.49 20.96
CA ARG A 68 -18.06 -4.36 20.73
C ARG A 68 -17.28 -3.05 20.77
N CYS A 69 -17.43 -2.24 19.74
CA CYS A 69 -16.88 -0.89 19.70
C CYS A 69 -17.53 -0.03 20.80
N LYS A 70 -16.72 0.68 21.61
CA LYS A 70 -17.22 1.56 22.68
C LYS A 70 -17.96 2.80 22.16
N GLU A 71 -17.75 3.18 20.90
CA GLU A 71 -18.37 4.37 20.32
C GLU A 71 -19.69 4.05 19.60
N CYS A 72 -19.71 3.02 18.73
CA CYS A 72 -20.89 2.71 17.92
C CYS A 72 -21.62 1.42 18.31
N GLY A 73 -21.08 0.64 19.27
CA GLY A 73 -21.67 -0.62 19.73
C GLY A 73 -21.55 -1.82 18.76
N GLY A 74 -21.04 -1.59 17.55
CA GLY A 74 -20.87 -2.63 16.52
C GLY A 74 -19.81 -3.67 16.91
N LEU A 75 -20.06 -4.92 16.53
CA LEU A 75 -19.10 -6.02 16.72
C LEU A 75 -18.00 -5.92 15.65
N VAL A 76 -16.77 -5.63 16.07
CA VAL A 76 -15.65 -5.32 15.15
C VAL A 76 -14.36 -5.99 15.59
N TYR A 77 -13.45 -6.17 14.65
CA TYR A 77 -12.04 -6.35 14.95
C TYR A 77 -11.40 -4.97 15.05
N PRO A 78 -10.79 -4.61 16.20
CA PRO A 78 -10.27 -3.28 16.40
C PRO A 78 -9.10 -2.99 15.43
N PRO A 79 -8.98 -1.75 14.93
CA PRO A 79 -9.82 -0.58 15.22
C PRO A 79 -11.13 -0.53 14.41
N CYS A 80 -12.17 0.14 14.94
CA CYS A 80 -13.45 0.30 14.26
C CYS A 80 -13.33 1.23 13.04
N ARG A 81 -13.30 0.67 11.83
CA ARG A 81 -13.16 1.44 10.58
C ARG A 81 -14.34 2.35 10.28
N LEU A 82 -15.56 1.98 10.69
CA LEU A 82 -16.74 2.83 10.53
C LEU A 82 -16.61 4.13 11.35
N CYS A 83 -16.23 4.02 12.63
CA CYS A 83 -16.02 5.18 13.47
C CYS A 83 -14.87 6.06 12.96
N GLN A 84 -13.77 5.44 12.51
CA GLN A 84 -12.66 6.18 11.91
C GLN A 84 -13.09 6.97 10.67
N ALA A 85 -13.90 6.37 9.80
CA ALA A 85 -14.42 7.03 8.60
C ALA A 85 -15.33 8.21 8.96
N ARG A 86 -16.23 8.04 9.94
CA ARG A 86 -17.09 9.12 10.45
C ARG A 86 -16.28 10.28 11.01
N ALA A 87 -15.31 10.00 11.87
CA ALA A 87 -14.43 11.03 12.43
C ALA A 87 -13.60 11.75 11.35
N CYS A 88 -13.18 11.03 10.31
CA CYS A 88 -12.49 11.63 9.15
C CYS A 88 -13.41 12.59 8.37
N LEU A 89 -14.65 12.17 8.13
CA LEU A 89 -15.65 12.98 7.46
C LEU A 89 -15.97 14.25 8.27
N GLU A 90 -16.17 14.13 9.58
CA GLU A 90 -16.42 15.25 10.48
C GLU A 90 -15.29 16.28 10.43
N ARG A 91 -14.03 15.84 10.51
CA ARG A 91 -12.87 16.73 10.34
C ARG A 91 -12.89 17.45 8.99
N THR A 92 -13.15 16.72 7.92
CA THR A 92 -13.22 17.28 6.56
C THR A 92 -14.31 18.36 6.45
N LEU A 93 -15.49 18.10 7.00
CA LEU A 93 -16.59 19.06 7.03
C LEU A 93 -16.28 20.29 7.90
N ALA A 94 -15.67 20.08 9.07
CA ALA A 94 -15.25 21.17 9.95
C ALA A 94 -14.22 22.08 9.26
N THR A 95 -13.18 21.50 8.64
CA THR A 95 -12.19 22.25 7.84
C THR A 95 -12.87 23.01 6.71
N ARG A 96 -13.80 22.39 5.97
CA ARG A 96 -14.53 23.05 4.87
C ARG A 96 -15.36 24.23 5.37
N ARG A 97 -16.00 24.13 6.54
CA ARG A 97 -16.75 25.23 7.16
C ARG A 97 -15.84 26.38 7.56
N LEU A 98 -14.69 26.09 8.18
CA LEU A 98 -13.70 27.11 8.53
C LEU A 98 -13.19 27.84 7.29
N LEU A 99 -12.83 27.11 6.22
CA LEU A 99 -12.39 27.73 4.97
C LEU A 99 -13.49 28.58 4.31
N ARG A 100 -14.76 28.16 4.39
CA ARG A 100 -15.90 28.94 3.89
C ARG A 100 -16.22 30.18 4.73
N GLY A 101 -16.01 30.13 6.05
CA GLY A 101 -16.20 31.26 6.96
C GLY A 101 -14.99 32.21 7.03
N ALA A 102 -13.82 31.72 6.64
CA ALA A 102 -12.60 32.50 6.49
C ALA A 102 -12.53 33.24 5.15
N ASP A 103 -13.49 32.99 4.24
CA ASP A 103 -13.61 33.70 2.97
C ASP A 103 -13.95 35.19 3.25
N PRO A 104 -13.00 36.11 3.03
CA PRO A 104 -13.20 37.53 3.34
C PRO A 104 -14.26 38.16 2.44
N SER A 105 -14.59 37.55 1.29
CA SER A 105 -15.62 38.05 0.36
C SER A 105 -17.05 37.97 0.93
N ARG A 106 -17.29 37.18 1.99
CA ARG A 106 -18.61 37.03 2.63
C ARG A 106 -18.86 37.94 3.83
N ARG A 107 -17.85 38.69 4.29
CA ARG A 107 -18.00 39.63 5.42
C ARG A 107 -18.45 41.05 4.99
N ALA A 108 -18.64 41.26 3.69
CA ALA A 108 -18.96 42.57 3.11
C ALA A 108 -20.41 42.70 2.61
N ALA A 109 -21.36 41.99 3.23
CA ALA A 109 -22.79 42.13 2.95
C ALA A 109 -23.57 42.40 4.24
#